data_AF-A0AAV2IAU8-F1
#
_entry.id   AF-A0AAV2IAU8-F1
#
_cell.length_a   1.000
_cell.length_b   1.000
_cell.length_c   1.000
_cell.angle_alpha   90.00
_cell.angle_beta   90.00
_cell.angle_gamma   90.00
#
_symmetry.space_group_name_H-M   'P 1'
#
loop_
_entity.id
_entity.type
_entity.pdbx_description
1 polymer ?
#
loop_
_entity_poly.entity_id
_entity_poly.type
_entity_poly.pdbx_seq_one_letter_code
_entity_poly.pdbx_strand_id
1 'polypeptide(L)'
;MAETIRSIWGHVMKRKFLRRGIPFVLFVAGGSVFLKQFASLRYEFRKSQKLSNEQAEALGLKSGNVEAAIQEMLEEIEQRDLEDWENIRGPRPWEDSKTVQTELRQALKPS
;
A
#
# COMPACT_ATOMS: atom_id res chain seq x y z
N MET A 1 24.51 -43.21 -15.14
CA MET A 1 23.86 -42.37 -14.10
C MET A 1 22.36 -42.22 -14.27
N ALA A 2 21.82 -41.99 -15.48
CA ALA A 2 20.36 -41.88 -15.65
C ALA A 2 19.60 -43.19 -15.31
N GLU A 3 20.15 -44.33 -15.72
CA GLU A 3 19.58 -45.67 -15.43
C GLU A 3 19.52 -45.99 -13.93
N THR A 4 20.55 -45.60 -13.17
CA THR A 4 20.60 -45.82 -11.72
C THR A 4 19.58 -44.95 -10.98
N ILE A 5 19.37 -43.71 -11.43
CA ILE A 5 18.36 -42.80 -10.86
C ILE A 5 16.95 -43.31 -11.11
N ARG A 6 16.66 -43.81 -12.33
CA ARG A 6 15.33 -44.40 -12.66
C ARG A 6 15.04 -45.65 -11.85
N SER A 7 16.03 -46.53 -11.66
CA SER A 7 15.92 -47.72 -10.82
C SER A 7 15.61 -47.37 -9.37
N ILE A 8 16.39 -46.46 -8.77
CA ILE A 8 16.19 -45.99 -7.38
C ILE A 8 14.80 -45.36 -7.23
N TRP A 9 14.37 -44.54 -8.19
CA TRP A 9 13.04 -43.93 -8.20
C TRP A 9 11.92 -44.98 -8.23
N GLY A 10 12.08 -46.02 -9.05
CA GLY A 10 11.13 -47.15 -9.12
C GLY A 10 11.03 -47.90 -7.80
N HIS A 11 12.15 -48.13 -7.11
CA HIS A 11 12.18 -48.79 -5.80
C HIS A 11 11.55 -47.94 -4.68
N VAL A 12 11.80 -46.63 -4.70
CA VAL A 12 11.25 -45.66 -3.73
C VAL A 12 9.73 -45.50 -3.90
N MET A 13 9.25 -45.37 -5.15
CA MET A 13 7.82 -45.20 -5.44
C MET A 13 7.00 -46.50 -5.33
N LYS A 14 7.64 -47.67 -5.18
CA LYS A 14 6.95 -48.95 -4.95
C LYS A 14 6.32 -49.02 -3.56
N ARG A 15 6.81 -48.24 -2.58
CA ARG A 15 6.26 -48.19 -1.22
C ARG A 15 5.04 -47.26 -1.17
N LYS A 16 3.89 -47.79 -0.74
CA LYS A 16 2.61 -47.04 -0.63
C LYS A 16 2.72 -45.77 0.23
N PHE A 17 3.54 -45.83 1.29
CA PHE A 17 3.78 -44.69 2.19
C PHE A 17 4.55 -43.57 1.50
N LEU A 18 5.67 -43.87 0.83
CA LEU A 18 6.50 -42.87 0.15
C LEU A 18 5.79 -42.27 -1.07
N ARG A 19 5.04 -43.08 -1.83
CA ARG A 19 4.28 -42.60 -2.99
C ARG A 19 3.22 -41.55 -2.63
N ARG A 20 2.64 -41.60 -1.42
CA ARG A 20 1.65 -40.62 -0.96
C ARG A 20 2.26 -39.54 -0.07
N GLY A 21 3.27 -39.89 0.72
CA GLY A 21 3.94 -38.98 1.65
C GLY A 21 4.87 -37.98 0.96
N ILE A 22 5.61 -38.38 -0.08
CA ILE A 22 6.52 -37.48 -0.80
C ILE A 22 5.76 -36.29 -1.40
N PRO A 23 4.65 -36.47 -2.15
CA PRO A 23 3.86 -35.34 -2.64
C PRO A 23 3.32 -34.45 -1.51
N PHE A 24 2.92 -35.04 -0.37
CA PHE A 24 2.41 -34.29 0.77
C PHE A 24 3.49 -33.42 1.42
N VAL A 25 4.68 -33.97 1.66
CA VAL A 25 5.80 -33.21 2.24
C VAL A 25 6.28 -32.13 1.27
N LEU A 26 6.35 -32.43 -0.03
CA LEU A 26 6.64 -31.43 -1.07
C LEU A 26 5.61 -30.31 -1.08
N PHE A 27 4.32 -30.64 -0.93
CA PHE A 27 3.25 -29.65 -0.87
C PHE A 27 3.37 -28.75 0.36
N VAL A 28 3.67 -29.30 1.54
CA VAL A 28 3.82 -28.52 2.77
C VAL A 28 5.08 -27.64 2.71
N ALA A 29 6.23 -28.22 2.33
CA ALA A 29 7.48 -27.48 2.24
C ALA A 29 7.41 -26.42 1.13
N GLY A 30 6.95 -26.81 -0.06
CA GLY A 30 6.76 -25.91 -1.20
C GLY A 30 5.71 -24.84 -0.96
N GLY A 31 4.60 -25.19 -0.30
CA GLY A 31 3.51 -24.28 0.05
C GLY A 31 3.98 -23.16 0.99
N SER A 32 4.82 -23.47 1.99
CA SER A 32 5.34 -22.44 2.91
C SER A 32 6.19 -21.38 2.21
N VAL A 33 7.02 -21.78 1.24
CA VAL A 33 7.82 -20.85 0.42
C VAL A 33 6.95 -20.11 -0.59
N PHE A 34 5.99 -20.81 -1.21
CA PHE A 34 5.08 -20.25 -2.20
C PHE A 34 4.18 -19.16 -1.60
N LEU A 35 3.56 -19.40 -0.45
CA LEU A 35 2.72 -18.43 0.25
C LEU A 35 3.48 -17.15 0.58
N LYS A 36 4.76 -17.26 0.99
CA LYS A 36 5.61 -16.10 1.28
C LYS A 36 5.82 -15.22 0.03
N GLN A 37 6.13 -15.83 -1.11
CA GLN A 37 6.33 -15.11 -2.38
C GLN A 37 5.02 -14.56 -2.94
N PHE A 38 3.91 -15.27 -2.77
CA PHE A 38 2.61 -14.81 -3.22
C PHE A 38 2.08 -13.66 -2.36
N ALA A 39 2.32 -13.69 -1.05
CA ALA A 39 1.89 -12.63 -0.14
C ALA A 39 2.67 -11.31 -0.36
N SER A 40 3.97 -11.37 -0.66
CA SER A 40 4.76 -10.18 -0.96
C SER A 40 4.27 -9.46 -2.22
N LEU A 41 3.75 -10.21 -3.20
CA LEU A 41 3.22 -9.66 -4.44
C LEU A 41 2.11 -8.60 -4.20
N ARG A 42 1.22 -8.84 -3.22
CA ARG A 42 0.17 -7.86 -2.86
C ARG A 42 0.77 -6.53 -2.37
N TYR A 43 1.89 -6.57 -1.66
CA TYR A 43 2.53 -5.37 -1.12
C TYR A 43 3.38 -4.66 -2.17
N GLU A 44 4.00 -5.40 -3.10
CA GLU A 44 4.74 -4.81 -4.21
C GLU A 44 3.83 -4.00 -5.13
N PHE A 45 2.67 -4.54 -5.52
CA PHE A 45 1.67 -3.81 -6.30
C PHE A 45 1.00 -2.66 -5.53
N ARG A 46 0.99 -2.70 -4.19
CA ARG A 46 0.47 -1.59 -3.37
C ARG A 46 1.50 -0.48 -3.17
N LYS A 47 2.79 -0.79 -3.32
CA LYS A 47 3.89 0.20 -3.27
C LYS A 47 3.99 1.02 -4.56
N SER A 48 3.44 0.53 -5.68
CA SER A 48 3.59 1.12 -7.02
C SER A 48 2.63 2.27 -7.33
N GLN A 49 2.41 3.18 -6.38
CA GLN A 49 1.92 4.51 -6.73
C GLN A 49 2.53 5.59 -5.84
N LYS A 50 3.81 5.44 -5.49
CA LYS A 50 4.62 6.64 -5.26
C LYS A 50 5.03 7.11 -6.64
N LEU A 51 4.35 8.16 -7.13
CA LEU A 51 4.78 8.87 -8.34
C LEU A 51 6.28 9.16 -8.20
N SER A 52 7.10 8.73 -9.16
CA SER A 52 8.47 9.22 -9.20
C SER A 52 8.41 10.74 -9.41
N ASN A 53 9.41 11.47 -8.93
CA ASN A 53 9.43 12.93 -9.08
C ASN A 53 9.25 13.35 -10.56
N GLU A 54 9.82 12.58 -11.50
CA GLU A 54 9.63 12.79 -12.95
C GLU A 54 8.18 12.57 -13.43
N GLN A 55 7.48 11.57 -12.88
CA GLN A 55 6.06 11.33 -13.20
C GLN A 55 5.14 12.38 -12.58
N ALA A 56 5.50 12.90 -11.39
CA ALA A 56 4.80 14.01 -10.76
C ALA A 56 4.99 15.31 -11.56
N GLU A 57 6.20 15.60 -12.03
CA GLU A 57 6.51 16.74 -12.89
C GLU A 57 5.77 16.66 -14.24
N ALA A 58 5.70 15.47 -14.85
CA ALA A 58 4.93 15.24 -16.07
C ALA A 58 3.41 15.44 -15.88
N LEU A 59 2.90 15.25 -14.66
CA LEU A 59 1.52 15.55 -14.26
C LEU A 59 1.31 17.03 -13.87
N GLY A 60 2.34 17.87 -14.01
CA GLY A 60 2.28 19.29 -13.64
C GLY A 60 2.38 19.56 -12.14
N LEU A 61 2.66 18.54 -11.33
CA LEU A 61 2.98 18.71 -9.92
C LEU A 61 4.43 19.18 -9.85
N LYS A 62 4.64 20.49 -9.73
CA LYS A 62 5.98 21.06 -9.53
C LYS A 62 6.59 20.38 -8.32
N SER A 63 7.75 19.75 -8.51
CA SER A 63 8.72 19.41 -7.48
C SER A 63 9.30 20.69 -6.87
N GLY A 64 8.43 21.52 -6.29
CA GLY A 64 8.84 22.64 -5.46
C GLY A 64 9.72 22.10 -4.34
N ASN A 65 10.73 22.88 -3.95
CA ASN A 65 11.61 22.53 -2.84
C ASN A 65 10.74 22.29 -1.60
N VAL A 66 10.46 21.01 -1.30
CA VAL A 66 9.49 20.60 -0.27
C VAL A 66 9.85 21.20 1.07
N GLU A 67 11.15 21.33 1.33
CA GLU A 67 11.68 21.95 2.53
C GLU A 67 11.30 23.44 2.62
N ALA A 68 11.42 24.21 1.53
CA ALA A 68 11.01 25.61 1.52
C ALA A 68 9.49 25.77 1.70
N ALA A 69 8.69 24.91 1.06
CA ALA A 69 7.22 24.93 1.22
C ALA A 69 6.79 24.55 2.64
N ILE A 70 7.50 23.62 3.30
CA ILE A 70 7.25 23.28 4.69
C ILE A 70 7.58 24.47 5.60
N GLN A 71 8.72 25.13 5.39
CA GLN A 71 9.10 26.31 6.17
C GLN A 71 8.09 27.45 6.01
N GLU A 72 7.66 27.73 4.79
CA GLU A 72 6.62 28.74 4.51
C GLU A 72 5.30 28.41 5.21
N MET A 73 4.84 27.15 5.15
CA MET A 73 3.62 26.74 5.85
C MET A 73 3.76 26.80 7.37
N LEU A 74 4.94 26.50 7.92
CA LEU A 74 5.20 26.64 9.36
C LEU A 74 5.13 28.11 9.78
N GLU A 75 5.75 29.01 9.01
CA GLU A 75 5.72 30.45 9.26
C GLU A 75 4.28 31.00 9.16
N GLU A 76 3.46 30.54 8.21
CA GLU A 76 2.04 30.91 8.14
C GLU A 76 1.26 30.45 9.39
N ILE A 77 1.53 29.25 9.88
CA ILE A 77 0.85 28.70 11.07
C ILE A 77 1.26 29.47 12.34
N GLU A 78 2.54 29.83 12.48
CA GLU A 78 3.02 30.62 13.62
C GLU A 78 2.40 32.03 13.66
N GLN A 79 2.12 32.62 12.50
CA GLN A 79 1.50 33.94 12.39
C GLN A 79 -0.03 33.92 12.54
N ARG A 80 -0.68 32.75 12.42
CA ARG A 80 -2.13 32.63 12.57
C ARG A 80 -2.55 32.66 14.03
N ASP A 81 -3.63 33.38 14.31
CA ASP A 81 -4.33 33.29 15.58
C ASP A 81 -5.00 31.91 15.71
N LEU A 82 -4.61 31.17 16.74
CA LEU A 82 -5.10 29.83 17.04
C LEU A 82 -6.20 29.83 18.12
N GLU A 83 -6.48 30.98 18.73
CA GLU A 83 -7.47 31.09 19.81
C GLU A 83 -8.91 30.98 19.29
N ASP A 84 -9.16 31.44 18.05
CA ASP A 84 -10.47 31.39 17.37
C ASP A 84 -10.71 30.09 16.57
N TRP A 85 -10.16 28.96 17.01
CA TRP A 85 -10.37 27.69 16.32
C TRP A 85 -11.79 27.12 16.53
N GLU A 86 -12.51 26.86 15.44
CA GLU A 86 -13.81 26.20 15.44
C GLU A 86 -13.81 24.84 14.73
N ASN A 87 -14.50 23.85 15.30
CA ASN A 87 -14.60 22.51 14.71
C ASN A 87 -15.67 22.47 13.61
N ILE A 88 -15.22 22.49 12.35
CA ILE A 88 -16.10 22.28 11.19
C ILE A 88 -16.14 20.79 10.85
N ARG A 89 -17.36 20.21 10.80
CA ARG A 89 -17.54 18.82 10.38
C ARG A 89 -17.13 18.60 8.92
N GLY A 90 -16.56 17.43 8.64
CA GLY A 90 -16.32 16.98 7.27
C GLY A 90 -17.62 16.69 6.51
N PRO A 91 -17.58 16.76 5.16
CA PRO A 91 -18.69 16.35 4.31
C PRO A 91 -18.88 14.83 4.34
N ARG A 92 -20.13 14.38 4.28
CA ARG A 92 -20.44 12.96 4.13
C ARG A 92 -20.05 12.48 2.71
N PRO A 93 -19.84 11.17 2.49
CA PRO A 93 -19.43 10.65 1.18
C PRO A 93 -20.37 11.00 0.01
N TRP A 94 -21.62 11.36 0.30
CA TRP A 94 -22.63 11.75 -0.68
C TRP A 94 -22.94 13.26 -0.69
N GLU A 95 -22.28 14.04 0.16
CA GLU A 95 -22.38 15.49 0.21
C GLU A 95 -21.26 16.08 -0.66
N ASP A 96 -21.55 17.15 -1.41
CA ASP A 96 -20.50 17.86 -2.14
C ASP A 96 -19.62 18.65 -1.15
N SER A 97 -18.34 18.30 -1.12
CA SER A 97 -17.37 18.83 -0.17
C SER A 97 -17.22 20.35 -0.21
N LYS A 98 -17.36 20.98 -1.38
CA LYS A 98 -17.14 22.42 -1.54
C LYS A 98 -18.32 23.24 -1.05
N THR A 99 -19.53 22.84 -1.42
CA THR A 99 -20.77 23.51 -1.03
C THR A 99 -20.97 23.46 0.48
N VAL A 100 -20.92 22.25 1.07
CA VAL A 100 -21.13 22.06 2.52
C VAL A 100 -20.13 22.85 3.38
N GLN A 101 -18.84 22.85 3.01
CA GLN A 101 -17.85 23.64 3.75
C GLN A 101 -18.07 25.15 3.64
N THR A 102 -18.57 25.63 2.50
CA THR A 102 -18.81 27.05 2.28
C THR A 102 -19.99 27.54 3.12
N GLU A 103 -21.07 26.76 3.15
CA GLU A 103 -22.24 27.04 3.98
C GLU A 103 -21.89 27.06 5.47
N LEU A 104 -21.13 26.07 5.94
CA LEU A 104 -20.66 26.02 7.33
C LEU A 104 -19.80 27.24 7.67
N ARG A 105 -18.86 27.64 6.81
CA ARG A 105 -18.06 28.86 7.03
C ARG A 105 -18.90 30.13 7.02
N GLN A 106 -19.94 30.21 6.19
CA GLN A 106 -20.83 31.38 6.18
C GLN A 106 -21.65 31.49 7.47
N ALA A 107 -22.09 30.36 8.02
CA ALA A 107 -22.81 30.33 9.29
C ALA A 107 -21.94 30.73 10.49
N LEU A 108 -20.62 30.55 10.40
CA LEU A 108 -19.65 30.87 11.45
C LEU A 108 -19.14 32.31 11.39
N LYS A 109 -19.36 33.04 10.29
CA LYS A 109 -18.98 34.45 10.22
C LYS A 109 -19.90 35.26 11.13
N PRO A 110 -19.38 36.00 12.13
CA PRO A 110 -20.20 36.92 12.91
C PRO A 110 -20.76 38.01 12.00
N SER A 111 -22.02 38.38 12.23
CA SER A 111 -22.75 39.43 11.52
C SER A 111 -22.20 40.83 11.80
#